data_AF-D0LY64-F1
#
_entry.id   AF-D0LY64-F1
#
_cell.length_a   1.000
_cell.length_b   1.000
_cell.length_c   1.000
_cell.angle_alpha   90.00
_cell.angle_beta   90.00
_cell.angle_gamma   90.00
#
_symmetry.space_group_name_H-M   'P 1'
#
loop_
_entity.id
_entity.type
_entity.pdbx_description
1 polymer ?
#
loop_
_entity_poly.entity_id
_entity_poly.type
_entity_poly.pdbx_seq_one_letter_code
_entity_poly.pdbx_strand_id
1 'polypeptide(L)'
;MMHLTRITWTLAIALGLVLLAPSLPKAHAGINQDALDELMAGFEFGMTRKQVLRQIKAEVKARYDKKIFATSDVYQQDKLRRERDQEYDRIRGSFVEFDGKIAGWDVSVIDDQFVHNTGESMLVYWENPAATDDRKKQRRFLFFHDNKLYKMVVTLDAGAIAKKNRQYGLFRTALERQYGPARDSEFGASWVDNGLILFALDKLAHYDTVCLAVTDMKMSRDVIALRAQREQKVEKRSPIIRAMIGGEGEVDLEKSQDTIDRILDDNNKKKK
;
A
#
# COMPACT_ATOMS: atom_id res chain seq x y z
N MET A 1 -82.36 26.84 1.57
CA MET A 1 -82.72 25.46 1.94
C MET A 1 -81.44 24.74 2.35
N MET A 2 -81.36 24.34 3.63
CA MET A 2 -80.56 23.25 4.22
C MET A 2 -79.03 23.24 4.02
N HIS A 3 -78.17 22.86 4.96
CA HIS A 3 -78.13 22.78 6.43
C HIS A 3 -76.72 22.22 6.72
N LEU A 4 -76.01 22.76 7.71
CA LEU A 4 -74.96 22.13 8.55
C LEU A 4 -73.73 21.50 7.85
N THR A 5 -72.50 21.58 8.38
CA THR A 5 -72.10 20.93 9.64
C THR A 5 -70.71 21.45 10.06
N ARG A 6 -70.55 21.81 11.34
CA ARG A 6 -69.26 22.12 12.00
C ARG A 6 -68.51 20.81 12.30
N ILE A 7 -67.19 20.79 12.13
CA ILE A 7 -66.30 19.79 12.76
C ILE A 7 -65.04 20.49 13.29
N THR A 8 -64.92 20.46 14.61
CA THR A 8 -63.80 20.88 15.47
C THR A 8 -63.01 19.65 15.92
N TRP A 9 -61.70 19.52 15.67
CA TRP A 9 -60.82 18.58 16.38
C TRP A 9 -59.37 19.13 16.38
N THR A 10 -58.93 19.73 17.49
CA THR A 10 -58.02 19.18 18.53
C THR A 10 -56.53 19.16 18.19
N LEU A 11 -55.83 20.02 18.93
CA LEU A 11 -54.40 20.08 19.17
C LEU A 11 -53.91 18.76 19.80
N ALA A 12 -52.93 18.10 19.20
CA ALA A 12 -52.21 17.00 19.82
C ALA A 12 -50.73 17.38 19.95
N ILE A 13 -50.31 17.56 21.19
CA ILE A 13 -48.92 17.74 21.63
C ILE A 13 -48.21 16.38 21.47
N ALA A 14 -47.21 16.30 20.60
CA ALA A 14 -46.30 15.18 20.54
C ALA A 14 -44.99 15.56 21.26
N LEU A 15 -44.85 14.97 22.44
CA LEU A 15 -43.70 14.97 23.33
C LEU A 15 -42.45 14.50 22.58
N GLY A 16 -41.44 15.37 22.50
CA GLY A 16 -40.15 15.07 21.88
C GLY A 16 -39.35 14.06 22.70
N LEU A 17 -39.42 12.79 22.31
CA LEU A 17 -38.47 11.77 22.70
C LEU A 17 -37.19 12.00 21.87
N VAL A 18 -36.18 12.63 22.48
CA VAL A 18 -34.82 12.64 21.93
C VAL A 18 -34.28 11.21 22.03
N LEU A 19 -34.53 10.42 21.00
CA LEU A 19 -33.79 9.19 20.75
C LEU A 19 -32.35 9.60 20.49
N LEU A 20 -31.48 9.30 21.46
CA LEU A 20 -30.04 9.20 21.24
C LEU A 20 -29.83 8.06 20.24
N ALA A 21 -29.95 8.38 18.95
CA ALA A 21 -29.64 7.45 17.90
C ALA A 21 -28.17 7.04 18.08
N PRO A 22 -27.84 5.75 18.26
CA PRO A 22 -26.46 5.32 18.09
C PRO A 22 -26.07 5.78 16.69
N SER A 23 -25.00 6.58 16.59
CA SER A 23 -24.48 7.04 15.31
C SER A 23 -24.35 5.82 14.41
N LEU A 24 -25.19 5.75 13.38
CA LEU A 24 -25.09 4.72 12.36
C LEU A 24 -23.62 4.68 11.93
N PRO A 25 -22.97 3.50 11.87
CA PRO A 25 -21.65 3.42 11.26
C PRO A 25 -21.78 4.09 9.89
N LYS A 26 -20.95 5.12 9.65
CA LYS A 26 -20.94 5.84 8.36
C LYS A 26 -21.02 4.77 7.27
N ALA A 27 -22.09 4.81 6.48
CA ALA A 27 -22.19 3.96 5.30
C ALA A 27 -20.86 4.12 4.56
N HIS A 28 -20.14 3.00 4.37
CA HIS A 28 -18.82 3.04 3.80
C HIS A 28 -18.98 3.51 2.37
N ALA A 29 -18.64 4.78 2.12
CA ALA A 29 -18.45 5.24 0.76
C ALA A 29 -17.34 4.37 0.17
N GLY A 30 -17.58 3.80 -1.02
CA GLY A 30 -16.55 3.13 -1.80
C GLY A 30 -15.35 4.06 -2.04
N ILE A 31 -14.31 3.53 -2.68
CA ILE A 31 -13.15 4.36 -3.02
C ILE A 31 -13.63 5.49 -3.93
N ASN A 32 -13.19 6.72 -3.67
CA ASN A 32 -13.40 7.82 -4.62
C ASN A 32 -12.77 7.45 -5.97
N GLN A 33 -13.61 7.15 -6.97
CA GLN A 33 -13.17 6.59 -8.24
C GLN A 33 -12.31 7.56 -9.03
N ASP A 34 -12.59 8.87 -9.01
CA ASP A 34 -11.76 9.87 -9.71
C ASP A 34 -10.33 9.90 -9.14
N ALA A 35 -10.20 9.82 -7.81
CA ALA A 35 -8.90 9.77 -7.16
C ALA A 35 -8.18 8.44 -7.40
N LEU A 36 -8.93 7.34 -7.50
CA LEU A 36 -8.39 6.04 -7.85
C LEU A 36 -7.88 6.03 -9.29
N ASP A 37 -8.63 6.56 -10.25
CA ASP A 37 -8.24 6.65 -11.66
C ASP A 37 -6.99 7.50 -11.84
N GLU A 38 -6.88 8.61 -11.09
CA GLU A 38 -5.66 9.42 -11.03
C GLU A 38 -4.49 8.59 -10.48
N LEU A 39 -4.69 7.86 -9.38
CA LEU A 39 -3.68 6.97 -8.81
C LEU A 39 -3.28 5.87 -9.81
N MET A 40 -4.23 5.30 -10.56
CA MET A 40 -3.98 4.24 -11.53
C MET A 40 -3.23 4.77 -12.76
N ALA A 41 -3.24 6.08 -13.02
CA ALA A 41 -2.51 6.76 -14.10
C ALA A 41 -2.74 6.10 -15.48
N GLY A 42 -3.96 5.61 -15.72
CA GLY A 42 -4.36 4.93 -16.96
C GLY A 42 -3.86 3.49 -17.11
N PHE A 43 -3.12 2.94 -16.14
CA PHE A 43 -2.80 1.51 -16.13
C PHE A 43 -4.02 0.70 -15.72
N GLU A 44 -4.13 -0.50 -16.27
CA GLU A 44 -5.18 -1.46 -15.91
C GLU A 44 -4.53 -2.75 -15.39
N PHE A 45 -5.15 -3.35 -14.37
CA PHE A 45 -4.75 -4.69 -13.94
C PHE A 45 -4.98 -5.70 -15.06
N GLY A 46 -4.11 -6.70 -15.13
CA GLY A 46 -4.07 -7.65 -16.24
C GLY A 46 -3.21 -7.21 -17.43
N MET A 47 -2.81 -5.94 -17.52
CA MET A 47 -1.87 -5.50 -18.56
C MET A 47 -0.57 -6.30 -18.50
N THR A 48 -0.11 -6.75 -19.67
CA THR A 48 1.21 -7.37 -19.79
C THR A 48 2.33 -6.36 -19.62
N ARG A 49 3.54 -6.82 -19.30
CA ARG A 49 4.75 -5.97 -19.29
C ARG A 49 4.88 -5.17 -20.58
N LYS A 50 4.58 -5.79 -21.73
CA LYS A 50 4.62 -5.13 -23.04
C LYS A 50 3.56 -4.03 -23.16
N GLN A 51 2.34 -4.25 -22.67
CA GLN A 51 1.29 -3.23 -22.65
C GLN A 51 1.70 -2.04 -21.78
N VAL A 52 2.15 -2.31 -20.54
CA VAL A 52 2.65 -1.28 -19.62
C VAL A 52 3.78 -0.46 -20.24
N LEU A 53 4.80 -1.12 -20.82
CA LEU A 53 5.91 -0.41 -21.47
C LEU A 53 5.47 0.42 -22.68
N ARG A 54 4.42 0.02 -23.40
CA ARG A 54 3.87 0.84 -24.49
C ARG A 54 3.19 2.09 -23.97
N GLN A 55 2.42 1.98 -22.89
CA GLN A 55 1.77 3.12 -22.26
C GLN A 55 2.81 4.11 -21.71
N ILE A 56 3.80 3.62 -20.94
CA ILE A 56 4.90 4.46 -20.45
C ILE A 56 5.64 5.15 -21.61
N LYS A 57 5.88 4.45 -22.73
CA LYS A 57 6.49 5.05 -23.92
C LYS A 57 5.67 6.21 -24.45
N ALA A 58 4.35 6.07 -24.50
CA ALA A 58 3.44 7.12 -24.95
C ALA A 58 3.46 8.31 -24.00
N GLU A 59 3.45 8.09 -22.69
CA GLU A 59 3.54 9.15 -21.67
C GLU A 59 4.85 9.92 -21.73
N VAL A 60 5.99 9.20 -21.77
CA VAL A 60 7.32 9.80 -21.92
C VAL A 60 7.35 10.63 -23.20
N LYS A 61 6.91 10.07 -24.32
CA LYS A 61 6.86 10.81 -25.60
C LYS A 61 6.02 12.08 -25.48
N ALA A 62 4.82 12.00 -24.92
CA ALA A 62 3.94 13.17 -24.77
C ALA A 62 4.57 14.28 -23.91
N ARG A 63 5.30 13.93 -22.83
CA ARG A 63 6.02 14.91 -22.01
C ARG A 63 7.13 15.61 -22.79
N TYR A 64 7.93 14.86 -23.54
CA TYR A 64 9.04 15.43 -24.29
C TYR A 64 8.59 16.19 -25.53
N ASP A 65 7.55 15.73 -26.23
CA ASP A 65 6.97 16.44 -27.36
C ASP A 65 6.57 17.87 -26.95
N LYS A 66 5.91 18.04 -25.79
CA LYS A 66 5.58 19.37 -25.24
C LYS A 66 6.83 20.27 -25.06
N LYS A 67 7.93 19.71 -24.54
CA LYS A 67 9.20 20.45 -24.37
C LYS A 67 9.87 20.78 -25.71
N ILE A 68 9.81 19.87 -26.67
CA ILE A 68 10.37 20.03 -28.02
C ILE A 68 9.61 21.13 -28.77
N PHE A 69 8.27 21.15 -28.69
CA PHE A 69 7.45 22.19 -29.30
C PHE A 69 7.63 23.57 -28.65
N ALA A 70 8.03 23.62 -27.38
CA ALA A 70 8.27 24.87 -26.66
C ALA A 70 9.60 25.56 -27.05
N THR A 71 10.44 24.93 -27.87
CA THR A 71 11.73 25.51 -28.31
C THR A 71 11.89 25.47 -29.82
N SER A 72 12.43 26.55 -30.40
CA SER A 72 12.80 26.64 -31.82
C SER A 72 14.25 26.27 -32.09
N ASP A 73 15.08 26.09 -31.04
CA ASP A 73 16.50 25.72 -31.19
C ASP A 73 16.63 24.24 -31.57
N VAL A 74 17.14 23.99 -32.78
CA VAL A 74 17.36 22.65 -33.35
C VAL A 74 18.25 21.79 -32.47
N TYR A 75 19.30 22.35 -31.87
CA TYR A 75 20.19 21.60 -30.98
C TYR A 75 19.49 21.18 -29.69
N GLN A 76 18.65 22.05 -29.13
CA GLN A 76 17.84 21.70 -27.95
C GLN A 76 16.79 20.64 -28.28
N GLN A 77 16.14 20.74 -29.45
CA GLN A 77 15.20 19.70 -29.87
C GLN A 77 15.87 18.34 -30.03
N ASP A 78 17.07 18.27 -30.62
CA ASP A 78 17.83 17.02 -30.74
C ASP A 78 18.22 16.46 -29.36
N LYS A 79 18.72 17.32 -28.47
CA LYS A 79 19.02 16.94 -27.08
C LYS A 79 17.80 16.34 -26.37
N LEU A 80 16.64 17.00 -26.48
CA LEU A 80 15.39 16.52 -25.88
C LEU A 80 14.92 15.19 -26.47
N ARG A 81 15.14 14.93 -27.77
CA ARG A 81 14.83 13.62 -28.39
C ARG A 81 15.73 12.53 -27.82
N ARG A 82 17.03 12.79 -27.65
CA ARG A 82 17.96 11.86 -27.02
C ARG A 82 17.61 11.59 -25.56
N GLU A 83 17.30 12.63 -24.79
CA GLU A 83 16.88 12.50 -23.38
C GLU A 83 15.58 11.67 -23.24
N ARG A 84 14.61 11.88 -24.13
CA ARG A 84 13.38 11.08 -24.20
C ARG A 84 13.69 9.59 -24.35
N ASP A 85 14.54 9.26 -25.32
CA ASP A 85 14.85 7.87 -25.64
C ASP A 85 15.66 7.23 -24.51
N GLN A 86 16.62 7.95 -23.93
CA GLN A 86 17.38 7.52 -22.75
C GLN A 86 16.50 7.32 -21.51
N GLU A 87 15.51 8.17 -21.28
CA GLU A 87 14.56 8.01 -20.17
C GLU A 87 13.73 6.74 -20.37
N TYR A 88 13.20 6.52 -21.58
CA TYR A 88 12.45 5.30 -21.87
C TYR A 88 13.30 4.03 -21.71
N ASP A 89 14.53 4.04 -22.20
CA ASP A 89 15.43 2.89 -22.09
C ASP A 89 15.80 2.60 -20.64
N ARG A 90 15.99 3.64 -19.81
CA ARG A 90 16.22 3.49 -18.36
C ARG A 90 15.03 2.84 -17.67
N ILE A 91 13.80 3.27 -18.00
CA ILE A 91 12.58 2.66 -17.44
C ILE A 91 12.46 1.20 -17.92
N ARG A 92 12.67 0.94 -19.20
CA ARG A 92 12.63 -0.43 -19.74
C ARG A 92 13.64 -1.35 -19.05
N GLY A 93 14.83 -0.83 -18.75
CA GLY A 93 15.91 -1.55 -18.07
C GLY A 93 15.72 -1.71 -16.56
N SER A 94 14.76 -1.02 -15.93
CA SER A 94 14.49 -1.14 -14.49
C SER A 94 13.69 -2.38 -14.10
N PHE A 95 13.36 -3.22 -15.08
CA PHE A 95 12.63 -4.46 -14.85
C PHE A 95 13.48 -5.46 -14.07
N VAL A 96 12.92 -6.01 -13.00
CA VAL A 96 13.57 -6.99 -12.13
C VAL A 96 12.65 -8.18 -11.92
N GLU A 97 13.21 -9.39 -11.99
CA GLU A 97 12.53 -10.62 -11.61
C GLU A 97 13.02 -11.04 -10.21
N PHE A 98 12.09 -11.47 -9.35
CA PHE A 98 12.44 -11.90 -8.00
C PHE A 98 12.73 -13.41 -7.99
N ASP A 99 13.83 -13.82 -8.61
CA ASP A 99 14.21 -15.22 -8.89
C ASP A 99 15.04 -15.90 -7.77
N GLY A 100 15.11 -15.30 -6.58
CA GLY A 100 15.90 -15.79 -5.45
C GLY A 100 17.31 -15.23 -5.34
N LYS A 101 17.79 -14.48 -6.34
CA LYS A 101 19.02 -13.69 -6.19
C LYS A 101 18.73 -12.45 -5.37
N ILE A 102 19.68 -12.07 -4.51
CA ILE A 102 19.62 -10.82 -3.76
C ILE A 102 19.50 -9.68 -4.78
N ALA A 103 18.39 -8.96 -4.71
CA ALA A 103 18.13 -7.78 -5.52
C ALA A 103 18.45 -6.55 -4.68
N GLY A 104 18.82 -5.44 -5.31
CA GLY A 104 18.96 -4.14 -4.61
C GLY A 104 17.66 -3.63 -3.95
N TRP A 105 16.55 -4.35 -4.14
CA TRP A 105 15.23 -4.03 -3.62
C TRP A 105 14.91 -4.70 -2.27
N ASP A 106 15.72 -5.66 -1.83
CA ASP A 106 15.50 -6.43 -0.58
C ASP A 106 15.70 -5.57 0.69
N VAL A 107 16.30 -4.39 0.54
CA VAL A 107 16.57 -3.40 1.60
C VAL A 107 15.99 -2.03 1.23
N SER A 108 14.84 -2.02 0.56
CA SER A 108 14.21 -0.81 0.06
C SER A 108 12.82 -0.59 0.66
N VAL A 109 12.22 0.57 0.37
CA VAL A 109 10.86 0.91 0.82
C VAL A 109 9.77 -0.09 0.38
N ILE A 110 10.06 -0.95 -0.60
CA ILE A 110 9.17 -1.99 -1.11
C ILE A 110 9.61 -3.42 -0.74
N ASP A 111 10.52 -3.57 0.22
CA ASP A 111 11.06 -4.86 0.69
C ASP A 111 9.97 -5.88 1.11
N ASP A 112 8.93 -5.43 1.79
CA ASP A 112 7.78 -6.24 2.20
C ASP A 112 6.72 -6.42 1.10
N GLN A 113 6.94 -5.84 -0.09
CA GLN A 113 5.98 -5.87 -1.18
C GLN A 113 6.19 -7.03 -2.15
N PHE A 114 7.23 -7.85 -2.01
CA PHE A 114 7.47 -9.03 -2.86
C PHE A 114 8.07 -10.18 -2.06
N VAL A 115 8.04 -11.37 -2.65
CA VAL A 115 8.77 -12.53 -2.13
C VAL A 115 9.52 -13.15 -3.30
N HIS A 116 10.74 -13.63 -3.07
CA HIS A 116 11.48 -14.32 -4.11
C HIS A 116 10.90 -15.71 -4.43
N ASN A 117 11.17 -16.19 -5.66
CA ASN A 117 10.78 -17.52 -6.13
C ASN A 117 9.26 -17.77 -6.16
N THR A 118 8.48 -16.70 -6.34
CA THR A 118 7.01 -16.72 -6.51
C THR A 118 6.57 -16.41 -7.94
N GLY A 119 7.51 -16.24 -8.88
CA GLY A 119 7.21 -15.78 -10.24
C GLY A 119 6.82 -14.30 -10.31
N GLU A 120 7.06 -13.56 -9.24
CA GLU A 120 6.85 -12.12 -9.21
C GLU A 120 8.00 -11.38 -9.92
N SER A 121 7.63 -10.27 -10.56
CA SER A 121 8.57 -9.32 -11.15
C SER A 121 8.06 -7.90 -10.98
N MET A 122 8.92 -6.92 -11.22
CA MET A 122 8.63 -5.51 -10.97
C MET A 122 9.23 -4.62 -12.06
N LEU A 123 8.55 -3.54 -12.38
CA LEU A 123 9.08 -2.40 -13.13
C LEU A 123 9.01 -1.16 -12.22
N VAL A 124 10.05 -0.32 -12.24
CA VAL A 124 10.06 0.93 -11.46
C VAL A 124 10.38 2.14 -12.34
N TYR A 125 9.70 3.25 -12.10
CA TYR A 125 10.07 4.52 -12.71
C TYR A 125 9.68 5.71 -11.86
N TRP A 126 10.29 6.86 -12.19
CA TRP A 126 9.93 8.14 -11.61
C TRP A 126 8.79 8.75 -12.43
N GLU A 127 7.68 9.09 -11.78
CA GLU A 127 6.55 9.72 -12.48
C GLU A 127 6.85 11.14 -12.93
N ASN A 128 7.54 11.89 -12.06
CA ASN A 128 7.89 13.30 -12.28
C ASN A 128 9.41 13.51 -12.18
N PRO A 129 10.22 12.96 -13.11
CA PRO A 129 11.68 13.04 -13.03
C PRO A 129 12.21 14.47 -13.21
N ALA A 130 11.41 15.35 -13.83
CA ALA A 130 11.74 16.75 -14.08
C ALA A 130 11.15 17.70 -13.03
N ALA A 131 10.57 17.20 -11.95
CA ALA A 131 10.21 18.06 -10.84
C ALA A 131 11.48 18.72 -10.29
N THR A 132 11.60 20.03 -10.48
CA THR A 132 12.66 20.88 -9.90
C THR A 132 12.59 20.92 -8.39
N ASP A 133 11.47 20.48 -7.84
CA ASP A 133 11.27 20.28 -6.43
C ASP A 133 11.48 18.79 -6.10
N ASP A 134 12.58 18.48 -5.39
CA ASP A 134 12.85 17.14 -4.87
C ASP A 134 11.64 16.58 -4.10
N ARG A 135 10.81 17.46 -3.54
CA ARG A 135 9.56 17.19 -2.79
C ARG A 135 8.41 16.63 -3.63
N LYS A 136 8.55 16.52 -4.95
CA LYS A 136 7.52 15.97 -5.88
C LYS A 136 8.00 14.71 -6.61
N LYS A 137 9.14 14.16 -6.21
CA LYS A 137 9.69 12.95 -6.79
C LYS A 137 8.95 11.72 -6.26
N GLN A 138 7.98 11.25 -7.04
CA GLN A 138 7.27 10.00 -6.77
C GLN A 138 7.88 8.88 -7.59
N ARG A 139 8.04 7.71 -6.96
CA ARG A 139 8.37 6.46 -7.66
C ARG A 139 7.13 5.59 -7.71
N ARG A 140 6.90 5.02 -8.88
CA ARG A 140 5.90 3.99 -9.11
C ARG A 140 6.59 2.66 -9.33
N PHE A 141 6.09 1.66 -8.62
CA PHE A 141 6.47 0.26 -8.74
C PHE A 141 5.27 -0.50 -9.28
N LEU A 142 5.46 -1.18 -10.39
CA LEU A 142 4.44 -1.99 -11.08
C LEU A 142 4.82 -3.44 -10.90
N PHE A 143 4.01 -4.21 -10.17
CA PHE A 143 4.28 -5.61 -9.86
C PHE A 143 3.50 -6.53 -10.78
N PHE A 144 4.19 -7.52 -11.31
CA PHE A 144 3.68 -8.49 -12.25
C PHE A 144 3.75 -9.89 -11.66
N HIS A 145 2.73 -10.69 -11.95
CA HIS A 145 2.71 -12.14 -11.75
C HIS A 145 2.17 -12.77 -13.03
N ASP A 146 2.81 -13.83 -13.52
CA ASP A 146 2.50 -14.45 -14.82
C ASP A 146 2.42 -13.43 -15.98
N ASN A 147 3.36 -12.47 -15.99
CA ASN A 147 3.42 -11.37 -16.95
C ASN A 147 2.12 -10.53 -17.00
N LYS A 148 1.40 -10.40 -15.89
CA LYS A 148 0.23 -9.52 -15.76
C LYS A 148 0.38 -8.60 -14.56
N LEU A 149 0.14 -7.31 -14.77
CA LEU A 149 0.12 -6.30 -13.73
C LEU A 149 -0.99 -6.64 -12.73
N TYR A 150 -0.64 -6.83 -11.45
CA TYR A 150 -1.62 -7.19 -10.42
C TYR A 150 -1.60 -6.23 -9.22
N LYS A 151 -0.52 -5.46 -9.07
CA LYS A 151 -0.34 -4.51 -7.98
C LYS A 151 0.51 -3.32 -8.43
N MET A 152 0.17 -2.14 -7.92
CA MET A 152 0.97 -0.94 -8.06
C MET A 152 1.25 -0.34 -6.69
N VAL A 153 2.47 0.15 -6.51
CA VAL A 153 2.87 0.87 -5.31
C VAL A 153 3.45 2.21 -5.72
N VAL A 154 2.97 3.29 -5.09
CA VAL A 154 3.48 4.65 -5.28
C VAL A 154 4.06 5.14 -3.97
N THR A 155 5.29 5.65 -3.99
CA THR A 155 5.91 6.27 -2.82
C THR A 155 5.66 7.77 -2.81
N LEU A 156 5.15 8.27 -1.69
CA LEU A 156 5.01 9.68 -1.39
C LEU A 156 6.14 10.11 -0.46
N ASP A 157 7.03 10.95 -0.96
CA ASP A 157 8.16 11.48 -0.19
C ASP A 157 7.66 12.48 0.88
N ALA A 158 7.88 12.18 2.17
CA ALA A 158 7.55 13.09 3.27
C ALA A 158 8.61 14.18 3.46
N GLY A 159 9.69 14.18 2.68
CA GLY A 159 10.78 15.14 2.62
C GLY A 159 10.31 16.59 2.65
N ALA A 160 9.20 16.86 1.97
CA ALA A 160 8.54 18.16 1.87
C ALA A 160 7.98 18.71 3.19
N ILE A 161 7.65 17.81 4.11
CA ILE A 161 6.97 18.12 5.35
C ILE A 161 8.02 18.25 6.44
N ALA A 162 7.93 19.31 7.24
CA ALA A 162 8.80 19.48 8.41
C ALA A 162 8.71 18.23 9.30
N LYS A 163 9.85 17.70 9.78
CA LYS A 163 9.90 16.42 10.53
C LYS A 163 8.87 16.33 11.66
N LYS A 164 8.65 17.41 12.41
CA LYS A 164 7.64 17.49 13.49
C LYS A 164 6.19 17.24 13.05
N ASN A 165 5.91 17.42 11.75
CA ASN A 165 4.61 17.24 11.11
C ASN A 165 4.58 15.97 10.25
N ARG A 166 5.63 15.13 10.23
CA ARG A 166 5.64 13.83 9.55
C ARG A 166 4.98 12.77 10.44
N GLN A 167 3.69 12.94 10.65
CA GLN A 167 2.90 12.00 11.44
C GLN A 167 1.94 11.28 10.51
N TYR A 168 1.90 9.96 10.61
CA TYR A 168 1.04 9.13 9.77
C TYR A 168 -0.44 9.56 9.83
N GLY A 169 -0.94 9.99 11.00
CA GLY A 169 -2.30 10.49 11.14
C GLY A 169 -2.64 11.69 10.25
N LEU A 170 -1.69 12.59 10.00
CA LEU A 170 -1.88 13.73 9.09
C LEU A 170 -1.99 13.26 7.63
N PHE A 171 -1.14 12.32 7.22
CA PHE A 171 -1.22 11.69 5.90
C PHE A 171 -2.54 10.95 5.73
N ARG A 172 -2.92 10.12 6.71
CA ARG A 172 -4.22 9.43 6.70
C ARG A 172 -5.38 10.40 6.53
N THR A 173 -5.38 11.52 7.26
CA THR A 173 -6.45 12.52 7.15
C THR A 173 -6.52 13.11 5.74
N ALA A 174 -5.39 13.37 5.10
CA ALA A 174 -5.34 13.83 3.70
C ALA A 174 -5.83 12.75 2.73
N LEU A 175 -5.41 11.50 2.93
CA LEU A 175 -5.84 10.37 2.11
C LEU A 175 -7.33 10.08 2.26
N GLU A 176 -7.89 10.19 3.47
CA GLU A 176 -9.33 10.01 3.70
C GLU A 176 -10.17 11.10 3.03
N ARG A 177 -9.64 12.32 2.90
CA ARG A 177 -10.28 13.38 2.11
C ARG A 177 -10.24 13.08 0.61
N GLN A 178 -9.19 12.43 0.14
CA GLN A 178 -8.99 12.12 -1.28
C GLN A 178 -9.76 10.86 -1.70
N TYR A 179 -9.63 9.77 -0.95
CA TYR A 179 -10.14 8.44 -1.30
C TYR A 179 -11.43 8.05 -0.56
N GLY A 180 -11.86 8.82 0.44
CA GLY A 180 -13.02 8.51 1.28
C GLY A 180 -12.64 7.89 2.62
N PRO A 181 -13.60 7.50 3.47
CA PRO A 181 -13.33 6.95 4.80
C PRO A 181 -12.54 5.63 4.73
N ALA A 182 -11.42 5.55 5.45
CA ALA A 182 -10.58 4.37 5.49
C ALA A 182 -10.97 3.41 6.62
N ARG A 183 -10.61 2.13 6.45
CA ARG A 183 -10.62 1.12 7.50
C ARG A 183 -9.23 0.98 8.11
N ASP A 184 -9.18 0.67 9.40
CA ASP A 184 -7.94 0.28 10.05
C ASP A 184 -7.47 -1.09 9.53
N SER A 185 -6.15 -1.22 9.37
CA SER A 185 -5.47 -2.45 9.01
C SER A 185 -4.16 -2.53 9.79
N GLU A 186 -3.57 -3.73 9.88
CA GLU A 186 -2.28 -3.94 10.55
C GLU A 186 -1.17 -3.01 10.03
N PHE A 187 -1.20 -2.69 8.73
CA PHE A 187 -0.17 -1.92 8.05
C PHE A 187 -0.50 -0.42 7.91
N GLY A 188 -1.64 0.03 8.44
CA GLY A 188 -2.11 1.41 8.32
C GLY A 188 -3.58 1.50 7.94
N ALA A 189 -3.89 2.22 6.87
CA ALA A 189 -5.26 2.49 6.43
C ALA A 189 -5.58 1.73 5.14
N SER A 190 -6.81 1.24 4.99
CA SER A 190 -7.23 0.47 3.83
C SER A 190 -8.59 0.89 3.29
N TRP A 191 -8.75 0.77 1.98
CA TRP A 191 -10.01 0.94 1.28
C TRP A 191 -10.25 -0.25 0.37
N VAL A 192 -11.48 -0.72 0.29
CA VAL A 192 -11.86 -1.88 -0.53
C VAL A 192 -13.05 -1.47 -1.37
N ASP A 193 -12.92 -1.65 -2.69
CA ASP A 193 -14.02 -1.37 -3.62
C ASP A 193 -13.85 -2.16 -4.92
N ASN A 194 -14.95 -2.66 -5.49
CA ASN A 194 -14.98 -3.34 -6.79
C ASN A 194 -13.89 -4.40 -7.03
N GLY A 195 -13.53 -5.18 -6.00
CA GLY A 195 -12.50 -6.23 -6.10
C GLY A 195 -11.06 -5.68 -6.09
N LEU A 196 -10.88 -4.40 -5.77
CA LEU A 196 -9.61 -3.76 -5.51
C LEU A 196 -9.43 -3.50 -4.02
N ILE A 197 -8.18 -3.51 -3.59
CA ILE A 197 -7.79 -3.03 -2.27
C ILE A 197 -6.69 -1.98 -2.41
N LEU A 198 -6.91 -0.83 -1.79
CA LEU A 198 -5.94 0.24 -1.63
C LEU A 198 -5.46 0.23 -0.18
N PHE A 199 -4.15 0.23 0.02
CA PHE A 199 -3.51 0.41 1.31
C PHE A 199 -2.69 1.69 1.33
N ALA A 200 -2.76 2.40 2.45
CA ALA A 200 -1.76 3.37 2.85
C ALA A 200 -0.86 2.70 3.89
N LEU A 201 0.40 2.53 3.53
CA LEU A 201 1.41 1.86 4.35
C LEU A 201 2.27 2.92 5.03
N ASP A 202 2.38 2.83 6.36
CA ASP A 202 3.29 3.69 7.11
C ASP A 202 4.74 3.20 6.99
N LYS A 203 5.56 3.96 6.27
CA LYS A 203 7.00 3.71 6.11
C LYS A 203 7.84 4.87 6.65
N LEU A 204 7.24 5.78 7.42
CA LEU A 204 7.89 7.02 7.86
C LEU A 204 9.08 6.76 8.77
N ALA A 205 8.98 5.79 9.67
CA ALA A 205 10.01 5.51 10.66
C ALA A 205 11.38 5.13 10.05
N HIS A 206 11.37 4.44 8.90
CA HIS A 206 12.59 3.90 8.27
C HIS A 206 12.96 4.63 6.98
N TYR A 207 11.96 5.07 6.21
CA TYR A 207 12.18 5.56 4.85
C TYR A 207 11.72 7.01 4.64
N ASP A 208 11.16 7.68 5.66
CA ASP A 208 10.61 9.04 5.52
C ASP A 208 9.57 9.14 4.39
N THR A 209 8.81 8.06 4.15
CA THR A 209 7.83 7.96 3.07
C THR A 209 6.51 7.36 3.55
N VAL A 210 5.42 7.65 2.84
CA VAL A 210 4.18 6.88 2.90
C VAL A 210 3.98 6.20 1.55
N CYS A 211 3.56 4.93 1.55
CA CYS A 211 3.28 4.21 0.32
C CYS A 211 1.78 4.05 0.10
N LEU A 212 1.33 4.24 -1.13
CA LEU A 212 0.00 3.84 -1.57
C LEU A 212 0.14 2.58 -2.42
N ALA A 213 -0.46 1.48 -1.97
CA ALA A 213 -0.44 0.20 -2.67
C ALA A 213 -1.85 -0.17 -3.11
N VAL A 214 -2.10 -0.25 -4.42
CA VAL A 214 -3.37 -0.71 -4.99
C VAL A 214 -3.18 -2.07 -5.64
N THR A 215 -4.08 -3.00 -5.32
CA THR A 215 -3.97 -4.42 -5.72
C THR A 215 -5.31 -4.95 -6.21
N ASP A 216 -5.28 -5.74 -7.28
CA ASP A 216 -6.42 -6.55 -7.70
C ASP A 216 -6.54 -7.80 -6.80
N MET A 217 -7.67 -7.93 -6.11
CA MET A 217 -7.89 -9.01 -5.13
C MET A 217 -7.95 -10.39 -5.78
N LYS A 218 -8.45 -10.48 -7.02
CA LYS A 218 -8.57 -11.76 -7.72
C LYS A 218 -7.20 -12.26 -8.15
N MET A 219 -6.40 -11.39 -8.75
CA MET A 219 -5.05 -11.72 -9.23
C MET A 219 -4.06 -11.91 -8.09
N SER A 220 -4.22 -11.17 -6.98
CA SER A 220 -3.33 -11.33 -5.82
C SER A 220 -3.57 -12.61 -5.03
N ARG A 221 -4.73 -13.27 -5.17
CA ARG A 221 -5.04 -14.50 -4.44
C ARG A 221 -4.00 -15.60 -4.67
N ASP A 222 -3.61 -15.82 -5.93
CA ASP A 222 -2.63 -16.83 -6.30
C ASP A 222 -1.24 -16.46 -5.77
N VAL A 223 -0.89 -15.18 -5.84
CA VAL A 223 0.37 -14.65 -5.29
C VAL A 223 0.42 -14.85 -3.77
N ILE A 224 -0.63 -14.50 -3.04
CA ILE A 224 -0.70 -14.65 -1.58
C ILE A 224 -0.58 -16.13 -1.18
N ALA A 225 -1.27 -17.02 -1.89
CA ALA A 225 -1.17 -18.46 -1.65
C ALA A 225 0.26 -18.98 -1.88
N LEU A 226 0.92 -18.53 -2.96
CA LEU A 226 2.32 -18.88 -3.24
C LEU A 226 3.27 -18.33 -2.17
N ARG A 227 3.07 -17.10 -1.70
CA ARG A 227 3.88 -16.49 -0.62
C ARG A 227 3.75 -17.28 0.67
N ALA A 228 2.54 -17.60 1.10
CA ALA A 228 2.29 -18.39 2.31
C ALA A 228 2.98 -19.77 2.24
N GLN A 229 2.92 -20.44 1.08
CA GLN A 229 3.63 -21.71 0.88
C GLN A 229 5.16 -21.55 0.97
N ARG A 230 5.70 -20.43 0.50
CA ARG A 230 7.14 -20.14 0.54
C ARG A 230 7.61 -19.78 1.94
N GLU A 231 6.89 -18.93 2.66
CA GLU A 231 7.20 -18.56 4.05
C GLU A 231 7.22 -19.80 4.95
N GLN A 232 6.19 -20.66 4.85
CA GLN A 232 6.18 -21.94 5.56
C GLN A 232 7.37 -22.83 5.20
N LYS A 233 7.83 -22.80 3.94
CA LYS A 233 8.97 -23.60 3.47
C LYS A 233 10.31 -23.05 3.97
N VAL A 234 10.45 -21.72 4.10
CA VAL A 234 11.64 -21.07 4.68
C VAL A 234 11.71 -21.39 6.17
N GLU A 235 10.59 -21.25 6.89
CA GLU A 235 10.49 -21.59 8.32
C GLU A 235 10.86 -23.07 8.56
N LYS A 236 10.39 -23.98 7.69
CA LYS A 236 10.70 -25.42 7.74
C LYS A 236 12.13 -25.78 7.31
N ARG A 237 12.81 -24.95 6.52
CA ARG A 237 14.13 -25.27 5.91
C ARG A 237 15.33 -24.81 6.71
N SER A 238 15.17 -24.01 7.77
CA SER A 238 16.33 -23.42 8.44
C SER A 238 16.37 -23.72 9.94
N PRO A 239 16.99 -24.85 10.32
CA PRO A 239 17.31 -25.16 11.73
C PRO A 239 18.19 -24.07 12.37
N ILE A 240 19.02 -23.41 11.57
CA ILE A 240 19.93 -22.34 12.00
C ILE A 240 19.19 -21.02 12.27
N ILE A 241 18.20 -20.66 11.44
CA ILE A 241 17.34 -19.48 11.71
C ILE A 241 16.45 -19.74 12.94
N ARG A 242 16.01 -20.99 13.16
CA ARG A 242 15.31 -21.38 14.39
C ARG A 242 16.20 -21.25 15.64
N ALA A 243 17.48 -21.59 15.53
CA ALA A 243 18.45 -21.44 16.61
C ALA A 243 18.89 -19.98 16.86
N MET A 244 18.83 -19.11 15.84
CA MET A 244 19.15 -17.68 15.99
C MET A 244 17.95 -16.82 16.43
N ILE A 245 16.72 -17.22 16.10
CA ILE A 245 15.48 -16.57 16.57
C ILE A 245 15.03 -17.14 17.93
N GLY A 246 15.34 -18.41 18.22
CA GLY A 246 15.08 -19.08 19.50
C GLY A 246 16.06 -18.70 20.63
N GLY A 247 16.61 -17.49 20.59
CA GLY A 247 17.35 -16.90 21.71
C GLY A 247 16.43 -16.35 22.79
N GLU A 248 15.34 -17.06 23.13
CA GLU A 248 14.55 -16.88 24.35
C GLU A 248 13.59 -18.08 24.54
N GLY A 249 14.02 -19.00 25.40
CA GLY A 249 13.18 -19.91 26.20
C GLY A 249 12.08 -20.73 25.50
N GLU A 250 12.45 -21.86 24.90
CA GLU A 250 11.54 -23.02 24.89
C GLU A 250 11.50 -23.57 26.33
N VAL A 251 10.47 -23.17 27.09
CA VAL A 251 10.20 -23.74 28.40
C VAL A 251 9.67 -25.16 28.15
N ASP A 252 10.57 -26.12 28.27
CA ASP A 252 10.26 -27.54 28.39
C ASP A 252 9.40 -27.71 29.67
N LEU A 253 8.08 -27.79 29.49
CA LEU A 253 7.09 -27.81 30.57
C LEU A 253 7.24 -29.05 31.47
N GLU A 254 7.86 -30.13 30.99
CA GLU A 254 8.16 -31.32 31.81
C GLU A 254 9.39 -31.14 32.70
N LYS A 255 10.44 -30.41 32.26
CA LYS A 255 11.60 -30.09 33.12
C LYS A 255 11.31 -28.98 34.14
N SER A 256 10.24 -28.23 33.92
CA SER A 256 9.83 -27.12 34.79
C SER A 256 9.06 -27.60 36.02
N GLN A 257 8.40 -28.77 35.98
CA GLN A 257 7.76 -29.36 37.15
C GLN A 257 8.79 -29.83 38.20
N ASP A 258 9.84 -30.53 37.77
CA ASP A 258 10.93 -30.99 38.66
C ASP A 258 11.72 -29.83 39.30
N THR A 259 11.77 -28.68 38.62
CA THR A 259 12.45 -27.47 39.13
C THR A 259 11.56 -26.70 40.11
N ILE A 260 10.25 -26.66 39.88
CA ILE A 260 9.28 -26.01 40.78
C ILE A 260 9.13 -26.81 42.07
N ASP A 261 9.12 -28.15 42.01
CA ASP A 261 9.03 -29.01 43.20
C ASP A 261 10.29 -28.91 44.09
N ARG A 262 11.49 -28.79 43.49
CA ARG A 262 12.72 -28.51 44.24
C ARG A 262 12.72 -27.17 44.97
N ILE A 263 12.14 -26.13 44.35
CA ILE A 263 12.09 -24.78 44.92
C ILE A 263 11.03 -24.69 46.03
N LEU A 264 9.96 -25.48 45.96
CA LEU A 264 8.95 -25.58 47.02
C LEU A 264 9.46 -26.35 48.25
N ASP A 265 10.28 -27.39 48.05
CA ASP A 265 10.89 -28.15 49.16
C ASP A 265 11.98 -27.37 49.91
N ASP A 266 12.78 -26.55 49.21
CA ASP A 266 13.84 -25.75 49.84
C ASP A 266 13.30 -24.55 50.64
N ASN A 267 12.12 -24.04 50.29
CA ASN A 267 11.47 -22.96 51.04
C ASN A 267 10.76 -23.43 52.32
N ASN A 268 10.40 -24.71 52.43
CA ASN A 268 9.78 -25.27 53.63
C ASN A 268 10.81 -25.69 54.70
N LYS A 269 12.09 -25.84 54.34
CA LYS A 269 13.19 -26.12 55.29
C LYS A 269 13.75 -24.87 55.99
N LYS A 270 13.43 -23.66 55.51
CA LYS A 270 13.91 -22.38 56.10
C LYS A 270 12.92 -21.72 57.07
N LYS A 271 11.84 -22.41 57.47
CA LYS A 271 10.83 -21.94 58.44
C LYS A 271 10.66 -22.83 59.69
N LYS A 272 11.72 -23.53 60.11
CA LYS A 272 11.79 -24.14 61.46
C LYS A 272 13.02 -23.65 62.19
#